data_AF-A0A086ZYY4-F1
#
_entry.id   AF-A0A086ZYY4-F1
#
_cell.length_a   1.000
_cell.length_b   1.000
_cell.length_c   1.000
_cell.angle_alpha   90.00
_cell.angle_beta   90.00
_cell.angle_gamma   90.00
#
_symmetry.space_group_name_H-M   'P 1'
#
loop_
_entity.id
_entity.type
_entity.pdbx_description
1 polymer ?
#
loop_
_entity_poly.entity_id
_entity_poly.type
_entity_poly.pdbx_seq_one_letter_code
_entity_poly.pdbx_strand_id
1 'polypeptide(L)'
;MASRVEWTATDYAAKDELAEIIDDSGLSLRAIADRMGGVVSHVRIGDIRNGVKAPVRLFEFLAICDVCHADPVATLRRITVRAKQLEQQEGLTGEAARSDANLQTAINDLQRSDLDIAANHDPNKHAHEFDGE
;
A
#
# COMPACT_ATOMS: atom_id res chain seq x y z
N MET A 1 27.99 3.59 3.88
CA MET A 1 26.73 3.46 3.13
C MET A 1 25.61 3.87 4.06
N ALA A 2 24.83 4.90 3.73
CA ALA A 2 23.63 5.21 4.50
C ALA A 2 22.63 4.06 4.27
N SER A 3 22.17 3.41 5.34
CA SER A 3 21.09 2.43 5.25
C SER A 3 19.88 3.13 4.64
N ARG A 4 19.26 2.50 3.62
CA ARG A 4 18.00 2.98 3.06
C ARG A 4 16.98 2.93 4.20
N VAL A 5 16.44 4.08 4.58
CA VAL A 5 15.39 4.13 5.59
C VAL A 5 14.21 3.37 5.02
N GLU A 6 13.81 2.31 5.71
CA GLU A 6 12.61 1.55 5.37
C GLU A 6 11.41 2.29 5.97
N TRP A 7 10.41 2.52 5.13
CA TRP A 7 9.20 3.25 5.53
C TRP A 7 8.15 2.24 5.96
N THR A 8 7.51 2.52 7.09
CA THR A 8 6.38 1.75 7.59
C THR A 8 5.06 2.29 7.02
N ALA A 9 3.98 1.52 7.15
CA ALA A 9 2.63 1.99 6.81
C ALA A 9 2.25 3.29 7.54
N THR A 10 2.74 3.50 8.76
CA THR A 10 2.53 4.74 9.51
C THR A 10 3.25 5.92 8.86
N ASP A 11 4.46 5.73 8.35
CA ASP A 11 5.23 6.78 7.67
C ASP A 11 4.54 7.23 6.38
N TYR A 12 4.03 6.26 5.60
CA TYR A 12 3.26 6.56 4.39
C TYR A 12 1.94 7.26 4.71
N ALA A 13 1.19 6.79 5.70
CA ALA A 13 -0.04 7.42 6.13
C ALA A 13 0.20 8.87 6.60
N ALA A 14 1.25 9.10 7.40
CA ALA A 14 1.63 10.44 7.85
C ALA A 14 2.01 11.35 6.69
N LYS A 15 2.76 10.83 5.72
CA LYS A 15 3.11 11.58 4.50
C LYS A 15 1.86 11.97 3.70
N ASP A 16 0.92 11.05 3.48
CA ASP A 16 -0.27 11.33 2.68
C ASP A 16 -1.18 12.37 3.36
N GLU A 17 -1.40 12.23 4.67
CA GLU A 17 -2.19 13.20 5.45
C GLU A 17 -1.56 14.59 5.47
N LEU A 18 -0.23 14.67 5.61
CA LEU A 18 0.47 15.96 5.57
C LEU A 18 0.51 16.56 4.17
N ALA A 19 0.60 15.74 3.12
CA ALA A 19 0.54 16.22 1.75
C ALA A 19 -0.82 16.87 1.45
N GLU A 20 -1.92 16.24 1.87
CA GLU A 20 -3.28 16.81 1.77
C GLU A 20 -3.38 18.14 2.53
N ILE A 21 -2.93 18.19 3.78
CA ILE A 21 -2.95 19.43 4.59
C ILE A 21 -2.13 20.57 3.93
N ILE A 22 -0.95 20.24 3.39
CA ILE A 22 -0.09 21.22 2.72
C ILE A 22 -0.77 21.74 1.45
N ASP A 23 -1.35 20.85 0.64
CA ASP A 23 -1.99 21.21 -0.62
C ASP A 23 -3.27 22.02 -0.39
N ASP A 24 -4.09 21.65 0.60
CA ASP A 24 -5.34 22.33 0.96
C ASP A 24 -5.09 23.71 1.60
N SER A 25 -3.91 23.95 2.17
CA SER A 25 -3.56 25.25 2.74
C SER A 25 -3.52 26.37 1.71
N GLY A 26 -3.34 26.05 0.41
CA GLY A 26 -3.13 27.01 -0.66
C GLY A 26 -1.83 27.83 -0.56
N LEU A 27 -0.94 27.47 0.38
CA LEU A 27 0.31 28.18 0.62
C LEU A 27 1.45 27.57 -0.21
N SER A 28 2.36 28.42 -0.68
CA SER A 28 3.62 27.91 -1.22
C SER A 28 4.48 27.32 -0.09
N LEU A 29 5.33 26.33 -0.41
CA LEU A 29 6.24 25.73 0.56
C LEU A 29 7.17 26.75 1.25
N ARG A 30 7.52 27.85 0.56
CA ARG A 30 8.28 28.96 1.14
C ARG A 30 7.45 29.72 2.17
N ALA A 31 6.20 30.05 1.84
CA ALA A 31 5.30 30.73 2.77
C ALA A 31 5.07 29.90 4.04
N ILE A 32 4.95 28.57 3.93
CA ILE A 32 4.82 27.68 5.10
C ILE A 32 6.12 27.75 5.93
N ALA A 33 7.29 27.60 5.30
CA ALA A 33 8.59 27.69 5.98
C ALA A 33 8.80 29.03 6.70
N ASP A 34 8.44 30.14 6.06
CA ASP A 34 8.57 31.49 6.62
C ASP A 34 7.65 31.68 7.82
N ARG A 35 6.41 31.18 7.75
CA ARG A 35 5.46 31.20 8.88
C ARG A 35 5.90 30.36 10.07
N MET A 36 6.64 29.28 9.83
CA MET A 36 7.29 28.49 10.89
C MET A 36 8.58 29.12 11.42
N GLY A 37 8.94 30.33 10.98
CA GLY A 37 10.19 31.00 11.39
C GLY A 37 11.45 30.31 10.87
N GLY A 38 11.34 29.54 9.78
CA GLY A 38 12.48 28.84 9.16
C GLY A 38 12.97 27.60 9.90
N VAL A 39 12.30 27.16 10.98
CA VAL A 39 12.68 25.95 11.75
C VAL A 39 12.59 24.67 10.93
N VAL A 40 11.72 24.65 9.91
CA VAL A 40 11.67 23.62 8.87
C VAL A 40 11.79 24.31 7.52
N SER A 41 12.82 23.97 6.76
CA SER A 41 13.07 24.59 5.46
C SER A 41 12.03 24.17 4.41
N HIS A 42 11.73 25.04 3.45
CA HIS A 42 10.81 24.72 2.35
C HIS A 42 11.21 23.46 1.57
N VAL A 43 12.51 23.16 1.47
CA VAL A 43 13.02 21.92 0.87
C VAL A 43 12.59 20.71 1.70
N ARG A 44 12.72 20.78 3.02
CA ARG A 44 12.30 19.69 3.92
C ARG A 44 10.78 19.49 3.89
N ILE A 45 9.99 20.56 3.81
CA ILE A 45 8.53 20.46 3.64
C ILE A 45 8.21 19.75 2.32
N GLY A 46 8.92 20.09 1.24
CA GLY A 46 8.81 19.38 -0.04
C GLY A 46 9.19 17.91 0.06
N ASP A 47 10.24 17.58 0.82
CA ASP A 47 10.64 16.19 1.06
C ASP A 47 9.53 15.41 1.78
N ILE A 48 8.91 16.01 2.80
CA ILE A 48 7.79 15.42 3.56
C ILE A 48 6.58 15.20 2.65
N ARG A 49 6.15 16.25 1.92
CA ARG A 49 5.01 16.20 1.00
C ARG A 49 5.17 15.10 -0.05
N ASN A 50 6.38 14.93 -0.59
CA ASN A 50 6.64 13.97 -1.67
C ASN A 50 7.02 12.58 -1.17
N GLY A 51 7.21 12.39 0.14
CA GLY A 51 7.61 11.10 0.71
C GLY A 51 9.02 10.67 0.35
N VAL A 52 9.98 11.61 0.36
CA VAL A 52 11.38 11.32 0.03
C VAL A 52 12.30 11.47 1.24
N LYS A 53 13.43 10.74 1.21
CA LYS A 53 14.44 10.69 2.29
C LYS A 53 13.88 10.06 3.57
N ALA A 54 13.71 10.86 4.62
CA ALA A 54 13.34 10.38 5.95
C ALA A 54 11.88 10.75 6.27
N PRO A 55 11.15 9.89 7.00
CA PRO A 55 9.81 10.19 7.50
C PRO A 55 9.73 11.48 8.31
N VAL A 56 8.51 11.99 8.48
CA VAL A 56 8.26 13.22 9.24
C VAL A 56 8.58 13.02 10.73
N ARG A 57 9.20 14.02 11.35
CA ARG A 57 9.45 14.05 12.80
C ARG A 57 8.29 14.74 13.52
N LEU A 58 8.08 14.40 14.79
CA LEU A 58 6.97 14.94 15.60
C LEU A 58 6.92 16.48 15.57
N PHE A 59 8.05 17.16 15.73
CA PHE A 59 8.06 18.63 15.72
C PHE A 59 7.68 19.20 14.34
N GLU A 60 8.08 18.54 13.25
CA GLU A 60 7.74 18.96 11.88
C GLU A 60 6.25 18.80 11.64
N PHE A 61 5.69 17.67 12.08
CA PHE A 61 4.25 17.40 12.04
C PHE A 61 3.45 18.50 12.77
N LEU A 62 3.84 18.83 14.01
CA LEU A 62 3.15 19.84 14.81
C LEU A 62 3.26 21.23 14.18
N ALA A 63 4.44 21.60 13.67
CA ALA A 63 4.65 22.91 13.04
C ALA A 63 3.85 23.07 11.73
N ILE A 64 3.75 22.00 10.92
CA ILE A 64 2.92 22.01 9.71
C ILE A 64 1.44 22.12 10.08
N CYS A 65 0.97 21.37 11.07
CA CYS A 65 -0.42 21.46 11.54
C CYS A 65 -0.78 22.88 12.01
N ASP A 66 0.09 23.52 12.80
CA ASP A 66 -0.11 24.87 13.30
C ASP A 66 -0.24 25.90 12.17
N VAL A 67 0.73 25.91 11.24
CA VAL A 67 0.77 26.87 10.13
C VAL A 67 -0.34 26.65 9.10
N CYS A 68 -0.71 25.39 8.86
CA CYS A 68 -1.78 25.04 7.93
C CYS A 68 -3.17 24.98 8.60
N HIS A 69 -3.27 25.37 9.87
CA HIS A 69 -4.51 25.40 10.66
C HIS A 69 -5.25 24.06 10.72
N ALA A 70 -4.50 22.95 10.72
CA ALA A 70 -5.03 21.61 10.90
C ALA A 70 -5.01 21.21 12.38
N ASP A 71 -6.06 20.55 12.86
CA ASP A 71 -6.06 19.96 14.20
C ASP A 71 -5.08 18.76 14.25
N PRO A 72 -4.00 18.83 15.03
CA PRO A 72 -3.00 17.76 15.10
C PRO A 72 -3.56 16.47 15.69
N VAL A 73 -4.54 16.54 16.60
CA VAL A 73 -5.12 15.34 17.24
C VAL A 73 -6.05 14.62 16.26
N ALA A 74 -6.93 15.36 15.57
CA ALA A 74 -7.75 14.79 14.51
C ALA A 74 -6.87 14.20 13.39
N THR A 75 -5.81 14.89 12.99
CA THR A 75 -4.89 14.41 11.96
C THR A 75 -4.17 13.12 12.37
N LEU A 76 -3.67 13.03 13.61
CA LEU A 76 -3.03 11.81 14.11
C LEU A 76 -3.98 10.60 14.14
N ARG A 77 -5.27 10.83 14.45
CA ARG A 77 -6.30 9.79 14.36
C ARG A 77 -6.49 9.30 12.93
N ARG A 78 -6.53 10.21 11.95
CA ARG A 78 -6.63 9.83 10.53
C ARG A 78 -5.40 9.05 10.07
N ILE A 79 -4.20 9.47 10.45
CA ILE A 79 -2.95 8.72 10.20
C ILE A 79 -3.06 7.29 10.75
N THR A 80 -3.53 7.13 11.99
CA THR A 80 -3.65 5.80 12.61
C THR A 80 -4.66 4.91 11.87
N VAL A 81 -5.76 5.48 11.40
CA VAL A 81 -6.77 4.74 10.60
C VAL A 81 -6.20 4.36 9.23
N ARG A 82 -5.56 5.30 8.54
CA ARG A 82 -4.96 5.08 7.22
C ARG A 82 -3.80 4.09 7.27
N ALA A 83 -2.96 4.15 8.30
CA ALA A 83 -1.88 3.18 8.51
C ALA A 83 -2.41 1.74 8.60
N LYS A 84 -3.48 1.52 9.38
CA LYS A 84 -4.13 0.20 9.47
C LYS A 84 -4.70 -0.28 8.14
N GLN A 85 -5.21 0.64 7.31
CA GLN A 85 -5.72 0.29 5.98
C GLN A 85 -4.57 -0.12 5.04
N LEU A 86 -3.45 0.59 5.09
CA LEU A 86 -2.26 0.26 4.30
C LEU A 86 -1.68 -1.10 4.71
N GLU A 87 -1.58 -1.39 6.01
CA GLU A 87 -1.14 -2.71 6.51
C GLU A 87 -2.06 -3.84 6.02
N GLN A 88 -3.37 -3.62 6.02
CA GLN A 88 -4.33 -4.60 5.50
C GLN A 88 -4.20 -4.79 3.99
N GLN A 89 -3.99 -3.72 3.23
CA GLN A 89 -3.78 -3.80 1.78
C GLN A 89 -2.49 -4.55 1.44
N GLU A 90 -1.40 -4.29 2.15
CA GLU A 90 -0.14 -5.03 2.01
C GLU A 90 -0.29 -6.51 2.39
N GLY A 91 -1.06 -6.81 3.44
CA GLY A 91 -1.41 -8.18 3.81
C GLY A 91 -2.22 -8.91 2.73
N LEU A 92 -3.29 -8.27 2.24
CA LEU A 92 -4.17 -8.82 1.20
C LEU A 92 -3.44 -9.00 -0.14
N THR A 93 -2.61 -8.04 -0.54
CA THR A 93 -1.80 -8.15 -1.77
C THR A 93 -0.74 -9.26 -1.64
N GLY A 94 -0.13 -9.40 -0.46
CA GLY A 94 0.78 -10.51 -0.17
C GLY A 94 0.09 -11.87 -0.22
N GLU A 95 -1.13 -11.98 0.31
CA GLU A 95 -1.95 -13.20 0.28
C GLU A 95 -2.45 -13.53 -1.13
N ALA A 96 -2.88 -12.54 -1.91
CA ALA A 96 -3.26 -12.71 -3.30
C ALA A 96 -2.06 -13.19 -4.15
N ALA A 97 -0.90 -12.54 -4.02
CA ALA A 97 0.31 -12.95 -4.74
C ALA A 97 0.79 -14.36 -4.36
N ARG A 98 0.67 -14.75 -3.08
CA ARG A 98 0.95 -16.12 -2.63
C ARG A 98 -0.06 -17.12 -3.19
N SER A 99 -1.34 -16.76 -3.23
CA SER A 99 -2.41 -17.60 -3.77
C SER A 99 -2.22 -17.84 -5.27
N ASP A 100 -1.86 -16.81 -6.03
CA ASP A 100 -1.52 -16.92 -7.46
C ASP A 100 -0.29 -17.80 -7.70
N ALA A 101 0.76 -17.66 -6.89
CA ALA A 101 1.94 -18.52 -6.98
C ALA A 101 1.61 -20.00 -6.67
N ASN A 102 0.75 -20.25 -5.69
CA ASN A 102 0.29 -21.59 -5.34
C ASN A 102 -0.58 -22.19 -6.47
N LEU A 103 -1.48 -21.40 -7.06
CA LEU A 103 -2.29 -21.80 -8.21
C LEU A 103 -1.42 -22.15 -9.41
N GLN A 104 -0.42 -21.31 -9.73
CA GLN A 104 0.48 -21.56 -10.85
C GLN A 104 1.32 -22.83 -10.64
N THR A 105 1.73 -23.10 -9.39
CA THR A 105 2.43 -24.33 -9.04
C THR A 105 1.53 -25.54 -9.25
N ALA A 106 0.29 -25.49 -8.76
CA ALA A 106 -0.68 -26.56 -8.97
C ALA A 106 -0.98 -26.82 -10.46
N ILE A 107 -1.12 -25.76 -11.28
CA ILE A 107 -1.33 -25.89 -12.73
C ILE A 107 -0.13 -26.57 -13.40
N ASN A 108 1.09 -26.17 -13.04
CA ASN A 108 2.31 -26.77 -13.60
C ASN A 108 2.45 -28.25 -13.21
N ASP A 109 2.04 -28.62 -12.00
CA ASP A 109 2.04 -30.02 -11.54
C ASP A 109 1.00 -30.83 -12.29
N LEU A 110 -0.22 -30.31 -12.48
CA LEU A 110 -1.26 -30.93 -13.31
C LEU A 110 -0.81 -31.15 -14.76
N GLN A 111 -0.08 -30.19 -15.35
CA GLN A 111 0.45 -30.31 -16.72
C GLN A 111 1.59 -31.32 -16.86
N ARG A 112 2.31 -31.59 -15.77
CA ARG A 112 3.40 -32.59 -15.74
C ARG A 112 2.89 -33.99 -15.42
N SER A 113 1.79 -34.08 -14.68
CA SER A 113 1.14 -35.34 -14.40
C SER A 113 0.26 -35.76 -15.58
N ASP A 114 0.36 -37.02 -15.99
CA ASP A 114 -0.61 -37.68 -16.90
C ASP A 114 -1.92 -37.95 -16.13
N LEU A 115 -2.53 -36.89 -15.59
CA LEU A 115 -3.83 -36.96 -14.95
C LEU A 115 -4.90 -37.01 -16.04
N ASP A 116 -5.17 -38.21 -16.53
CA ASP A 116 -6.36 -38.47 -17.30
C ASP A 116 -7.56 -38.67 -16.34
N ILE A 117 -8.75 -38.29 -16.79
CA ILE A 117 -9.97 -38.51 -16.01
C ILE A 117 -10.23 -40.02 -16.00
N ALA A 118 -10.46 -40.63 -14.83
CA ALA A 118 -10.70 -42.08 -14.72
C ALA A 118 -11.80 -42.60 -15.67
N ALA A 119 -12.76 -41.74 -16.03
CA ALA A 119 -13.81 -42.02 -17.02
C ALA A 119 -13.29 -42.26 -18.45
N ASN A 120 -12.10 -41.77 -18.82
CA ASN A 120 -11.48 -42.04 -20.12
C ASN A 120 -10.88 -43.45 -20.23
N HIS A 121 -10.57 -44.08 -19.09
CA HIS A 121 -10.13 -45.47 -19.00
C HIS A 121 -11.26 -46.42 -18.60
N ASP A 122 -12.49 -45.93 -18.49
CA ASP A 122 -13.65 -46.76 -18.15
C ASP A 122 -14.00 -47.69 -19.33
N PRO A 123 -13.91 -49.03 -19.15
CA PRO A 123 -14.26 -49.99 -20.21
C PRO A 123 -15.73 -49.91 -20.65
N ASN A 124 -16.61 -49.30 -19.85
CA ASN A 124 -18.01 -49.06 -20.20
C ASN A 124 -18.27 -47.68 -20.84
N LYS A 125 -17.24 -46.90 -21.17
CA LYS A 125 -17.40 -45.58 -21.81
C LYS A 125 -18.23 -45.62 -23.11
N HIS A 126 -18.20 -46.75 -23.83
CA HIS A 126 -18.95 -46.96 -25.07
C HIS A 126 -20.21 -47.83 -24.90
N ALA A 127 -20.57 -48.24 -23.68
CA ALA A 127 -21.67 -49.17 -23.44
C ALA A 127 -23.07 -48.57 -23.63
N HIS A 128 -23.16 -47.26 -23.90
CA HIS A 128 -24.41 -46.56 -24.21
C HIS A 128 -24.27 -45.71 -25.48
N GLU A 129 -23.79 -46.30 -26.57
CA GLU A 129 -24.21 -45.85 -27.90
C GLU A 129 -25.67 -46.29 -28.07
N PHE A 130 -26.56 -45.30 -28.03
CA PHE A 130 -27.99 -45.47 -28.20
C PHE A 130 -28.24 -45.88 -29.66
N ASP A 131 -28.34 -47.18 -29.93
CA ASP A 131 -28.87 -47.70 -31.18
C ASP A 131 -30.32 -47.25 -31.29
N GLY A 132 -30.51 -46.15 -32.00
CA GLY A 132 -31.82 -45.68 -32.41
C GLY A 132 -32.33 -46.53 -33.56
N GLU A 133 -33.38 -47.31 -33.30
CA GLU A 133 -34.50 -47.61 -34.21
C GLU A 133 -35.73 -48.07 -33.40
#